data_AF-A0A8S9YS85-F1
#
_entry.id   AF-A0A8S9YS85-F1
#
_cell.length_a   1.000
_cell.length_b   1.000
_cell.length_c   1.000
_cell.angle_alpha   90.00
_cell.angle_beta   90.00
_cell.angle_gamma   90.00
#
_symmetry.space_group_name_H-M   'P 1'
#
loop_
_entity.id
_entity.type
_entity.pdbx_description
1 polymer ?
#
loop_
_entity_poly.entity_id
_entity_poly.type
_entity_poly.pdbx_seq_one_letter_code
_entity_poly.pdbx_strand_id
1 'polypeptide(L)'
;MKPRISVIFFWLWILHVSSASSIRPTVYGLLPESYSSISDNVVVIQSNQPVLMTMFGLELDQITHIGFATVKKPSNSPCEHERVTGSFKVVPENANIATSVITLRELSRNEDAFYLCVRTSSSINGLLTSTDISENNSTDTSEVWFFTGSESSDDRISLRTTSTLMPMWVQVILIIILFFLSGLFSGLNLGLMSLDKTELKIIESAGAPNEKTYAKAIRPVREKGNLLLCTLLLGNVLVNTSLTILMDNLTGSGLYAVIGSTIGITLFGEIMPQAVCSRHGLAIGARTLWLTKLFMLITFPVAFPVSFVLDKILGEEMGQVYSREKLGVLIREQVSQ
;
A
#
# COMPACT_ATOMS: atom_id res chain seq x y z
N MET A 1 62.59 29.98 -5.61
CA MET A 1 62.74 28.58 -5.17
C MET A 1 62.25 28.43 -3.73
N LYS A 2 61.03 27.94 -3.52
CA LYS A 2 60.54 27.23 -2.30
C LYS A 2 59.02 27.00 -2.40
N PRO A 3 58.59 25.82 -2.88
CA PRO A 3 57.29 25.28 -2.46
C PRO A 3 57.45 23.77 -2.16
N ARG A 4 58.12 23.42 -1.06
CA ARG A 4 58.28 22.00 -0.65
C ARG A 4 57.78 21.69 0.77
N ILE A 5 57.35 22.69 1.55
CA ILE A 5 56.97 22.48 2.96
C ILE A 5 55.44 22.33 3.13
N SER A 6 54.61 22.96 2.30
CA SER A 6 53.13 22.88 2.44
C SER A 6 52.54 21.52 2.03
N VAL A 7 53.19 20.80 1.12
CA VAL A 7 52.71 19.49 0.64
C VAL A 7 52.98 18.40 1.68
N ILE A 8 54.03 18.55 2.49
CA ILE A 8 54.40 17.57 3.53
C ILE A 8 53.37 17.60 4.68
N PHE A 9 52.88 18.77 5.09
CA PHE A 9 51.84 18.87 6.11
C PHE A 9 50.47 18.36 5.64
N PHE A 10 50.14 18.56 4.36
CA PHE A 10 48.90 18.02 3.77
C PHE A 10 48.95 16.48 3.64
N TRP A 11 50.12 15.94 3.27
CA TRP A 11 50.34 14.48 3.26
C TRP A 11 50.44 13.87 4.66
N LEU A 12 50.97 14.59 5.65
CA LEU A 12 50.96 14.14 7.06
C LEU A 12 49.55 14.13 7.64
N TRP A 13 48.69 15.08 7.26
CA TRP A 13 47.28 15.09 7.67
C TRP A 13 46.48 13.97 7.01
N ILE A 14 46.75 13.66 5.72
CA ILE A 14 46.16 12.51 5.01
C ILE A 14 46.66 11.17 5.56
N LEU A 15 47.95 11.06 5.91
CA LEU A 15 48.50 9.87 6.57
C LEU A 15 47.97 9.68 8.00
N HIS A 16 47.54 10.75 8.68
CA HIS A 16 46.88 10.64 9.98
C HIS A 16 45.42 10.20 9.91
N VAL A 17 44.79 10.26 8.73
CA VAL A 17 43.40 9.83 8.48
C VAL A 17 43.32 8.35 8.04
N SER A 18 44.45 7.72 7.73
CA SER A 18 44.52 6.27 7.51
C SER A 18 44.90 5.55 8.81
N SER A 19 43.99 4.68 9.29
CA SER A 19 44.10 3.73 10.40
C SER A 19 43.70 4.21 11.81
N ALA A 20 42.46 4.68 11.95
CA ALA A 20 41.67 4.22 13.09
C ALA A 20 41.10 2.84 12.70
N SER A 21 41.91 1.79 12.82
CA SER A 21 41.38 0.42 12.83
C SER A 21 40.56 0.29 14.11
N SER A 22 39.26 0.58 14.02
CA SER A 22 38.33 0.23 15.08
C SER A 22 38.39 -1.28 15.21
N ILE A 23 38.97 -1.78 16.30
CA ILE A 23 39.10 -3.23 16.62
C ILE A 23 37.71 -3.91 16.77
N ARG A 24 36.63 -3.14 16.62
CA ARG A 24 35.26 -3.58 16.75
C ARG A 24 34.50 -3.31 15.45
N PRO A 25 33.61 -4.23 15.04
CA PRO A 25 32.79 -4.03 13.87
C PRO A 25 31.82 -2.87 14.11
N THR A 26 31.80 -1.92 13.17
CA THR A 26 30.95 -0.73 13.25
C THR A 26 29.96 -0.72 12.09
N VAL A 27 28.67 -0.59 12.39
CA VAL A 27 27.62 -0.44 11.38
C VAL A 27 27.29 1.04 11.24
N TYR A 28 27.45 1.58 10.04
CA TYR A 28 27.13 2.97 9.70
C TYR A 28 25.69 3.15 9.21
N GLY A 29 25.11 2.14 8.57
CA GLY A 29 23.76 2.25 8.03
C GLY A 29 23.13 0.91 7.65
N LEU A 30 21.81 0.92 7.58
CA LEU A 30 20.98 -0.18 7.09
C LEU A 30 20.12 0.35 5.95
N LEU A 31 20.10 -0.39 4.84
CA LEU A 31 19.27 -0.10 3.68
C LEU A 31 18.44 -1.34 3.35
N PRO A 32 17.12 -1.31 3.58
CA PRO A 32 16.24 -2.37 3.12
C PRO A 32 16.03 -2.28 1.61
N GLU A 33 15.89 -3.43 0.96
CA GLU A 33 15.53 -3.53 -0.46
C GLU A 33 14.12 -2.98 -0.72
N SER A 34 13.21 -3.18 0.23
CA SER A 34 11.84 -2.62 0.20
C SER A 34 11.56 -1.83 1.48
N TYR A 35 11.14 -0.57 1.32
CA TYR A 35 10.67 0.28 2.42
C TYR A 35 9.35 0.94 2.04
N SER A 36 8.51 1.18 3.06
CA SER A 36 7.19 1.80 2.87
C SER A 36 7.29 3.33 2.77
N SER A 37 8.14 3.94 3.60
CA SER A 37 8.39 5.38 3.62
C SER A 37 9.64 5.68 4.44
N ILE A 38 10.16 6.91 4.31
CA ILE A 38 11.20 7.46 5.18
C ILE A 38 10.55 8.63 5.90
N SER A 39 10.40 8.52 7.23
CA SER A 39 9.81 9.56 8.09
C SER A 39 10.82 9.94 9.16
N ASP A 40 11.09 11.24 9.34
CA ASP A 40 12.03 11.75 10.34
C ASP A 40 13.43 11.11 10.28
N ASN A 41 13.97 10.91 9.07
CA ASN A 41 15.23 10.19 8.82
C ASN A 41 15.27 8.72 9.31
N VAL A 42 14.11 8.14 9.65
CA VAL A 42 13.97 6.73 10.05
C VAL A 42 13.30 5.93 8.93
N VAL A 43 13.87 4.77 8.61
CA VAL A 43 13.33 3.90 7.57
C VAL A 43 12.15 3.09 8.13
N VAL A 44 11.01 3.16 7.43
CA VAL A 44 9.79 2.44 7.83
C VAL A 44 9.60 1.22 6.94
N ILE A 45 9.62 0.02 7.53
CA ILE A 45 9.40 -1.25 6.84
C ILE A 45 8.03 -1.86 7.18
N GLN A 46 7.54 -2.81 6.39
CA GLN A 46 6.28 -3.50 6.70
C GLN A 46 6.48 -4.54 7.80
N SER A 47 5.54 -4.62 8.75
CA SER A 47 5.55 -5.63 9.81
C SER A 47 5.25 -7.03 9.27
N ASN A 48 5.84 -8.07 9.88
CA ASN A 48 5.62 -9.49 9.60
C ASN A 48 5.90 -9.93 8.16
N GLN A 49 6.68 -9.16 7.42
CA GLN A 49 7.15 -9.51 6.07
C GLN A 49 8.67 -9.67 6.07
N PRO A 50 9.23 -10.68 5.37
CA PRO A 50 10.67 -10.83 5.21
C PRO A 50 11.20 -9.71 4.31
N VAL A 51 12.20 -8.98 4.80
CA VAL A 51 12.86 -7.89 4.07
C VAL A 51 14.35 -8.18 4.00
N LEU A 52 14.90 -8.14 2.79
CA LEU A 52 16.35 -8.17 2.61
C LEU A 52 16.92 -6.82 3.03
N MET A 53 17.86 -6.87 3.96
CA MET A 53 18.52 -5.70 4.51
C MET A 53 20.01 -5.74 4.18
N THR A 54 20.48 -4.68 3.55
CA THR A 54 21.90 -4.45 3.27
C THR A 54 22.48 -3.54 4.34
N MET A 55 23.58 -3.97 4.94
CA MET A 55 24.27 -3.27 6.02
C MET A 55 25.59 -2.73 5.50
N PHE A 56 25.91 -1.50 5.90
CA PHE A 56 27.16 -0.83 5.53
C PHE A 56 27.97 -0.52 6.79
N GLY A 57 29.27 -0.79 6.75
CA GLY A 57 30.12 -0.69 7.94
C GLY A 57 31.59 -0.99 7.69
N LEU A 58 32.30 -1.32 8.77
CA LEU A 58 33.67 -1.84 8.77
C LEU A 58 33.71 -3.16 9.56
N GLU A 59 34.55 -4.08 9.11
CA GLU A 59 34.76 -5.41 9.72
C GLU A 59 33.46 -6.21 9.90
N LEU A 60 32.51 -6.05 8.96
CA LEU A 60 31.21 -6.74 9.00
C LEU A 60 31.33 -8.26 8.84
N ASP A 61 32.46 -8.76 8.37
CA ASP A 61 32.80 -10.19 8.30
C ASP A 61 32.88 -10.85 9.69
N GLN A 62 33.10 -10.07 10.75
CA GLN A 62 33.09 -10.55 12.13
C GLN A 62 31.68 -10.68 12.73
N ILE A 63 30.64 -10.19 12.05
CA ILE A 63 29.25 -10.25 12.54
C ILE A 63 28.59 -11.52 12.03
N THR A 64 28.14 -12.38 12.95
CA THR A 64 27.46 -13.62 12.58
C THR A 64 25.95 -13.45 12.53
N HIS A 65 25.38 -12.70 13.47
CA HIS A 65 23.94 -12.54 13.63
C HIS A 65 23.57 -11.10 14.03
N ILE A 66 22.35 -10.70 13.68
CA ILE A 66 21.74 -9.45 14.14
C ILE A 66 20.41 -9.71 14.86
N GLY A 67 20.00 -8.76 15.67
CA GLY A 67 18.73 -8.75 16.37
C GLY A 67 18.29 -7.33 16.65
N PHE A 68 17.07 -7.15 17.15
CA PHE A 68 16.51 -5.83 17.39
C PHE A 68 15.91 -5.71 18.78
N ALA A 69 16.24 -4.62 19.47
CA ALA A 69 15.72 -4.24 20.77
C ALA A 69 14.81 -3.01 20.63
N THR A 70 13.89 -2.78 21.57
CA THR A 70 13.00 -1.61 21.53
C THR A 70 13.36 -0.52 22.55
N VAL A 71 14.47 -0.72 23.27
CA VAL A 71 14.99 0.20 24.29
C VAL A 71 16.25 0.89 23.78
N LYS A 72 16.32 2.22 23.95
CA LYS A 72 17.50 3.04 23.59
C LYS A 72 18.59 2.89 24.67
N LYS A 73 19.69 2.17 24.38
CA LYS A 73 20.89 2.03 25.26
C LYS A 73 22.22 2.42 24.58
N PRO A 74 23.23 2.95 25.28
CA PRO A 74 24.49 3.44 24.68
C PRO A 74 25.16 2.43 23.75
N SER A 75 25.88 2.92 22.73
CA SER A 75 26.71 2.08 21.86
C SER A 75 27.66 1.23 22.70
N ASN A 76 27.97 0.02 22.23
CA ASN A 76 28.83 -0.95 22.95
C ASN A 76 28.28 -1.48 24.29
N SER A 77 27.06 -1.15 24.69
CA SER A 77 26.43 -1.80 25.85
C SER A 77 25.87 -3.18 25.49
N PRO A 78 25.85 -4.14 26.43
CA PRO A 78 25.29 -5.47 26.19
C PRO A 78 23.79 -5.38 25.92
N CYS A 79 23.29 -6.21 25.00
CA CYS A 79 21.90 -6.14 24.55
C CYS A 79 21.14 -7.47 24.48
N GLU A 80 21.70 -8.52 25.09
CA GLU A 80 21.11 -9.88 25.02
C GLU A 80 19.72 -9.97 25.66
N HIS A 81 19.47 -9.24 26.75
CA HIS A 81 18.21 -9.32 27.50
C HIS A 81 17.17 -8.28 27.03
N GLU A 82 17.60 -7.32 26.22
CA GLU A 82 16.78 -6.20 25.72
C GLU A 82 16.20 -6.46 24.33
N ARG A 83 16.69 -7.51 23.66
CA ARG A 83 16.25 -7.91 22.33
C ARG A 83 14.83 -8.45 22.38
N VAL A 84 13.99 -7.99 21.45
CA VAL A 84 12.60 -8.45 21.33
C VAL A 84 12.40 -9.37 20.13
N THR A 85 13.35 -9.42 19.20
CA THR A 85 13.31 -10.29 18.02
C THR A 85 14.18 -11.54 18.17
N GLY A 86 13.95 -12.55 17.34
CA GLY A 86 14.91 -13.62 17.10
C GLY A 86 16.25 -13.11 16.53
N SER A 87 17.23 -14.01 16.41
CA SER A 87 18.52 -13.72 15.79
C SER A 87 18.43 -14.00 14.29
N PHE A 88 18.76 -13.03 13.47
CA PHE A 88 18.83 -13.17 12.02
C PHE A 88 20.27 -13.42 11.60
N LYS A 89 20.48 -14.40 10.73
CA LYS A 89 21.82 -14.73 10.23
C LYS A 89 22.30 -13.64 9.28
N VAL A 90 23.56 -13.27 9.41
CA VAL A 90 24.23 -12.32 8.51
C VAL A 90 25.06 -13.09 7.49
N VAL A 91 25.00 -12.66 6.24
CA VAL A 91 25.82 -13.15 5.15
C VAL A 91 26.72 -12.00 4.70
N PRO A 92 28.00 -11.98 5.10
CA PRO A 92 28.93 -10.95 4.66
C PRO A 92 29.23 -11.14 3.17
N GLU A 93 29.14 -10.05 2.39
CA GLU A 93 29.58 -10.01 0.99
C GLU A 93 31.06 -9.61 0.92
N ASN A 94 31.45 -8.66 1.76
CA ASN A 94 32.83 -8.23 1.99
C ASN A 94 32.95 -7.61 3.40
N ALA A 95 34.12 -7.09 3.77
CA ALA A 95 34.35 -6.48 5.09
C ALA A 95 33.50 -5.24 5.36
N ASN A 96 32.90 -4.62 4.32
CA ASN A 96 32.18 -3.35 4.44
C ASN A 96 30.68 -3.47 4.17
N ILE A 97 30.25 -4.55 3.55
CA ILE A 97 28.88 -4.81 3.09
C ILE A 97 28.49 -6.22 3.52
N ALA A 98 27.36 -6.31 4.21
CA ALA A 98 26.77 -7.59 4.59
C ALA A 98 25.25 -7.53 4.40
N THR A 99 24.64 -8.68 4.10
CA THR A 99 23.20 -8.79 3.89
C THR A 99 22.56 -9.68 4.95
N SER A 100 21.31 -9.41 5.30
CA SER A 100 20.52 -10.25 6.20
C SER A 100 19.05 -10.17 5.84
N VAL A 101 18.35 -11.29 5.90
CA VAL A 101 16.88 -11.32 5.74
C VAL A 101 16.27 -11.24 7.13
N ILE A 102 15.52 -10.16 7.38
CA ILE A 102 14.92 -9.89 8.69
C ILE A 102 13.39 -9.91 8.62
N THR A 103 12.74 -10.25 9.72
CA THR A 103 11.29 -10.15 9.90
C THR A 103 10.99 -9.41 11.21
N LEU A 104 10.48 -8.18 11.12
CA LEU A 104 10.13 -7.39 12.30
C LEU A 104 8.64 -7.49 12.60
N ARG A 105 8.29 -7.63 13.88
CA ARG A 105 6.89 -7.55 14.33
C ARG A 105 6.40 -6.10 14.33
N GLU A 106 5.09 -5.94 14.47
CA GLU A 106 4.49 -4.62 14.72
C GLU A 106 4.98 -4.02 16.04
N LEU A 107 5.26 -2.72 16.01
CA LEU A 107 5.64 -1.90 17.15
C LEU A 107 4.45 -1.73 18.11
N SER A 108 4.66 -1.97 19.40
CA SER A 108 3.62 -1.70 20.41
C SER A 108 3.49 -0.20 20.66
N ARG A 109 2.36 0.26 21.25
CA ARG A 109 2.13 1.69 21.55
C ARG A 109 3.19 2.32 22.48
N ASN A 110 3.92 1.49 23.22
CA ASN A 110 4.96 1.93 24.16
C ASN A 110 6.38 1.83 23.58
N GLU A 111 6.52 1.52 22.29
CA GLU A 111 7.79 1.33 21.61
C GLU A 111 7.95 2.35 20.50
N ASP A 112 9.06 3.10 20.50
CA ASP A 112 9.27 4.18 19.54
C ASP A 112 9.94 3.72 18.25
N ALA A 113 10.92 2.81 18.35
CA ALA A 113 11.60 2.20 17.22
C ALA A 113 12.34 0.90 17.61
N PHE A 114 12.76 0.14 16.60
CA PHE A 114 13.71 -0.97 16.74
C PHE A 114 15.15 -0.45 16.61
N TYR A 115 15.99 -0.82 17.57
CA TYR A 115 17.43 -0.54 17.62
C TYR A 115 18.22 -1.80 17.30
N LEU A 116 19.28 -1.65 16.49
CA LEU A 116 20.09 -2.76 16.02
C LEU A 116 21.07 -3.30 17.09
N CYS A 117 21.03 -4.61 17.27
CA CYS A 117 21.94 -5.42 18.05
C CYS A 117 22.72 -6.35 17.14
N VAL A 118 24.02 -6.49 17.39
CA VAL A 118 24.90 -7.36 16.59
C VAL A 118 25.58 -8.39 17.49
N ARG A 119 25.76 -9.60 16.96
CA ARG A 119 26.57 -10.67 17.55
C ARG A 119 27.83 -10.84 16.75
N THR A 120 28.97 -10.71 17.42
CA THR A 120 30.28 -10.94 16.80
C THR A 120 30.87 -12.28 17.21
N SER A 121 31.59 -12.91 16.29
CA SER A 121 32.49 -14.02 16.58
C SER A 121 33.92 -13.48 16.74
N SER A 122 34.18 -12.68 17.78
CA SER A 122 35.53 -12.15 18.00
C SER A 122 36.19 -12.79 19.22
N SER A 123 37.35 -13.38 18.97
CA SER A 123 38.26 -13.97 19.96
C SER A 123 38.75 -12.89 20.92
N ILE A 124 38.37 -12.99 22.19
CA ILE A 124 38.72 -12.04 23.24
C ILE A 124 40.22 -12.16 23.53
N ASN A 125 41.05 -11.33 22.90
CA ASN A 125 42.46 -11.17 23.29
C ASN A 125 42.85 -9.71 23.60
N GLY A 126 41.90 -8.81 23.87
CA GLY A 126 42.24 -7.39 24.03
C GLY A 126 41.35 -6.51 24.89
N LEU A 127 40.52 -7.06 25.78
CA LEU A 127 39.67 -6.21 26.63
C LEU A 127 39.29 -6.83 27.98
N LEU A 128 40.29 -7.20 28.77
CA LEU A 128 40.17 -7.14 30.22
C LEU A 128 41.15 -6.05 30.68
N THR A 129 40.62 -4.86 30.93
CA THR A 129 41.33 -3.90 31.77
C THR A 129 41.59 -4.59 33.10
N SER A 130 42.88 -4.67 33.43
CA SER A 130 43.45 -5.32 34.59
C SER A 130 42.76 -4.90 35.89
N THR A 131 41.83 -5.71 36.38
CA THR A 131 41.61 -6.00 37.80
C THR A 131 40.67 -7.20 37.87
N ASP A 132 41.27 -8.38 38.02
CA ASP A 132 40.77 -9.58 38.70
C ASP A 132 41.32 -10.82 37.99
N ILE A 133 42.56 -11.18 38.36
CA ILE A 133 43.11 -12.50 38.07
C ILE A 133 42.41 -13.47 39.02
N SER A 134 41.45 -14.21 38.48
CA SER A 134 41.13 -15.55 38.96
C SER A 134 41.15 -16.47 37.76
N GLU A 135 42.22 -17.26 37.68
CA GLU A 135 42.40 -18.35 36.73
C GLU A 135 41.15 -19.21 36.67
N ASN A 136 40.55 -19.32 35.49
CA ASN A 136 39.81 -20.49 35.04
C ASN A 136 40.00 -20.59 33.53
N ASN A 137 40.77 -21.61 33.10
CA ASN A 137 40.92 -21.99 31.71
C ASN A 137 39.59 -22.55 31.18
N SER A 138 38.72 -21.65 30.75
CA SER A 138 37.72 -21.91 29.73
C SER A 138 37.97 -20.89 28.64
N THR A 139 38.48 -21.34 27.49
CA THR A 139 38.33 -20.60 26.23
C THR A 139 36.85 -20.63 25.85
N ASP A 140 36.03 -19.98 26.66
CA ASP A 140 34.64 -19.73 26.34
C ASP A 140 34.69 -18.56 25.36
N THR A 141 34.60 -18.87 24.08
CA THR A 141 34.34 -17.88 23.03
C THR A 141 32.95 -17.33 23.29
N SER A 142 32.82 -16.47 24.31
CA SER A 142 31.55 -15.89 24.69
C SER A 142 31.15 -14.95 23.57
N GLU A 143 30.25 -15.42 22.70
CA GLU A 143 29.62 -14.60 21.68
C GLU A 143 28.74 -13.55 22.39
N VAL A 144 29.25 -12.31 22.51
CA VAL A 144 28.53 -11.25 23.22
C VAL A 144 27.74 -10.38 22.24
N TRP A 145 26.49 -10.10 22.60
CA TRP A 145 25.62 -9.17 21.89
C TRP A 145 25.80 -7.74 22.39
N PHE A 146 25.94 -6.80 21.47
CA PHE A 146 26.07 -5.38 21.79
C PHE A 146 25.29 -4.47 20.84
N PHE A 147 24.92 -3.30 21.35
CA PHE A 147 24.34 -2.23 20.54
C PHE A 147 25.37 -1.62 19.59
N THR A 148 25.01 -1.46 18.33
CA THR A 148 25.85 -0.81 17.31
C THR A 148 25.42 0.63 17.06
N GLY A 149 26.39 1.51 16.75
CA GLY A 149 26.16 2.93 16.45
C GLY A 149 27.43 3.76 16.61
N SER A 150 27.53 4.89 15.88
CA SER A 150 28.64 5.83 16.04
C SER A 150 28.56 6.54 17.40
N GLU A 151 29.71 6.73 18.07
CA GLU A 151 29.78 7.48 19.34
C GLU A 151 29.47 8.98 19.17
N SER A 152 29.51 9.50 17.93
CA SER A 152 29.53 10.94 17.65
C SER A 152 28.19 11.60 17.31
N SER A 153 27.09 10.85 17.21
CA SER A 153 25.79 11.40 16.85
C SER A 153 24.65 10.62 17.50
N ASP A 154 23.66 11.34 18.05
CA ASP A 154 22.44 10.75 18.66
C ASP A 154 21.53 10.04 17.62
N ASP A 155 21.89 10.14 16.34
CA ASP A 155 21.34 9.41 15.20
C ASP A 155 21.77 7.94 15.25
N ARG A 156 20.95 7.16 15.94
CA ARG A 156 21.06 5.70 15.91
C ARG A 156 20.29 5.14 14.74
N ILE A 157 20.81 4.05 14.18
CA ILE A 157 20.09 3.28 13.20
C ILE A 157 18.86 2.70 13.88
N SER A 158 17.71 3.26 13.52
CA SER A 158 16.42 2.87 14.04
C SER A 158 15.52 2.47 12.88
N LEU A 159 14.65 1.51 13.13
CA LEU A 159 13.67 1.04 12.16
C LEU A 159 12.29 1.16 12.78
N ARG A 160 11.34 1.67 12.00
CA ARG A 160 9.92 1.65 12.37
C ARG A 160 9.22 0.61 11.53
N THR A 161 8.21 -0.03 12.10
CA THR A 161 7.34 -0.94 11.36
C THR A 161 5.96 -0.34 11.20
N THR A 162 5.41 -0.43 10.00
CA THR A 162 3.99 -0.13 9.76
C THR A 162 3.16 -1.42 9.78
N SER A 163 2.01 -1.36 10.44
CA SER A 163 1.03 -2.45 10.51
C SER A 163 0.17 -2.51 9.25
N THR A 164 -0.06 -3.68 8.70
CA THR A 164 -1.16 -3.89 7.74
C THR A 164 -2.49 -3.84 8.49
N LEU A 165 -3.24 -2.75 8.30
CA LEU A 165 -4.48 -2.41 9.03
C LEU A 165 -5.61 -3.44 8.96
N MET A 166 -5.53 -4.48 8.12
CA MET A 166 -6.61 -5.47 7.95
C MET A 166 -6.07 -6.91 7.86
N PRO A 167 -6.65 -7.88 8.60
CA PRO A 167 -6.34 -9.30 8.44
C PRO A 167 -6.57 -9.79 7.01
N MET A 168 -5.74 -10.73 6.54
CA MET A 168 -5.84 -11.31 5.19
C MET A 168 -7.25 -11.80 4.83
N TRP A 169 -7.95 -12.44 5.78
CA TRP A 169 -9.32 -12.92 5.54
C TRP A 169 -10.31 -11.77 5.32
N VAL A 170 -10.15 -10.65 6.02
CA VAL A 170 -11.01 -9.46 5.84
C VAL A 170 -10.74 -8.85 4.48
N GLN A 171 -9.47 -8.78 4.06
CA GLN A 171 -9.09 -8.26 2.76
C GLN A 171 -9.71 -9.09 1.62
N VAL A 172 -9.66 -10.42 1.70
CA VAL A 172 -10.27 -11.31 0.69
C VAL A 172 -11.79 -11.13 0.62
N ILE A 173 -12.48 -11.11 1.76
CA ILE A 173 -13.93 -10.88 1.81
C ILE A 173 -14.27 -9.52 1.20
N LEU A 174 -13.50 -8.49 1.54
CA LEU A 174 -13.71 -7.12 1.04
C LEU A 174 -13.51 -7.05 -0.48
N ILE A 175 -12.50 -7.73 -1.03
CA ILE A 175 -12.26 -7.79 -2.48
C ILE A 175 -13.45 -8.43 -3.21
N ILE A 176 -13.98 -9.53 -2.68
CA ILE A 176 -15.15 -10.19 -3.27
C ILE A 176 -16.34 -9.22 -3.30
N ILE A 177 -16.60 -8.50 -2.20
CA ILE A 177 -17.68 -7.51 -2.13
C ILE A 177 -17.45 -6.36 -3.13
N LEU A 178 -16.21 -5.87 -3.25
CA LEU A 178 -15.85 -4.81 -4.19
C LEU A 178 -16.03 -5.26 -5.65
N PHE A 179 -15.71 -6.51 -6.00
CA PHE A 179 -16.00 -7.05 -7.34
C PHE A 179 -17.48 -6.99 -7.69
N PHE A 180 -18.35 -7.43 -6.77
CA PHE A 180 -19.80 -7.34 -6.97
C PHE A 180 -20.28 -5.90 -7.09
N LEU A 181 -19.72 -4.99 -6.29
CA LEU A 181 -20.11 -3.58 -6.30
C LEU A 181 -19.66 -2.86 -7.57
N SER A 182 -18.44 -3.15 -8.06
CA SER A 182 -17.91 -2.70 -9.36
C SER A 182 -18.82 -3.17 -10.49
N GLY A 183 -19.13 -4.47 -10.49
CA GLY A 183 -20.11 -5.11 -11.36
C GLY A 183 -21.45 -4.40 -11.41
N LEU A 184 -21.98 -4.13 -10.22
CA LEU A 184 -23.26 -3.47 -10.08
C LEU A 184 -23.22 -2.05 -10.65
N PHE A 185 -22.22 -1.23 -10.34
CA PHE A 185 -22.16 0.14 -10.85
C PHE A 185 -21.97 0.19 -12.36
N SER A 186 -21.08 -0.63 -12.90
CA SER A 186 -20.86 -0.74 -14.33
C SER A 186 -22.10 -1.24 -15.07
N GLY A 187 -22.77 -2.26 -14.52
CA GLY A 187 -24.00 -2.82 -15.06
C GLY A 187 -25.21 -1.88 -14.96
N LEU A 188 -25.40 -1.19 -13.83
CA LEU A 188 -26.44 -0.17 -13.65
C LEU A 188 -26.23 1.02 -14.56
N ASN A 189 -24.97 1.42 -14.82
CA ASN A 189 -24.69 2.51 -15.74
C ASN A 189 -25.25 2.17 -17.13
N LEU A 190 -24.93 1.00 -17.67
CA LEU A 190 -25.47 0.55 -18.95
C LEU A 190 -27.00 0.34 -18.90
N GLY A 191 -27.48 -0.39 -17.89
CA GLY A 191 -28.88 -0.80 -17.80
C GLY A 191 -29.86 0.35 -17.48
N LEU A 192 -29.48 1.31 -16.65
CA LEU A 192 -30.33 2.47 -16.37
C LEU A 192 -30.22 3.51 -17.48
N MET A 193 -29.07 3.64 -18.15
CA MET A 193 -28.93 4.53 -19.31
C MET A 193 -29.68 4.02 -20.54
N SER A 194 -29.83 2.70 -20.70
CA SER A 194 -30.65 2.13 -21.79
C SER A 194 -32.15 2.29 -21.57
N LEU A 195 -32.61 2.45 -20.33
CA LEU A 195 -34.02 2.68 -20.02
C LEU A 195 -34.36 4.17 -20.15
N ASP A 196 -35.11 4.50 -21.19
CA ASP A 196 -35.57 5.87 -21.46
C ASP A 196 -36.69 6.29 -20.50
N LYS A 197 -36.79 7.60 -20.21
CA LYS A 197 -37.86 8.17 -19.36
C LYS A 197 -39.25 7.81 -19.92
N THR A 198 -39.39 7.78 -21.24
CA THR A 198 -40.62 7.42 -21.96
C THR A 198 -40.96 5.95 -21.81
N GLU A 199 -39.98 5.06 -21.99
CA GLU A 199 -40.17 3.62 -21.82
C GLU A 199 -40.58 3.28 -20.38
N LEU A 200 -39.94 3.93 -19.40
CA LEU A 200 -40.29 3.77 -17.99
C LEU A 200 -41.75 4.17 -17.69
N LYS A 201 -42.25 5.24 -18.34
CA LYS A 201 -43.64 5.70 -18.21
C LYS A 201 -44.64 4.74 -18.87
N ILE A 202 -44.25 4.13 -19.99
CA ILE A 202 -45.04 3.08 -20.67
C ILE A 202 -45.12 1.85 -19.76
N ILE A 203 -44.00 1.39 -19.20
CA ILE A 203 -43.95 0.24 -18.29
C ILE A 203 -44.76 0.51 -17.01
N GLU A 204 -44.70 1.72 -16.46
CA GLU A 204 -45.51 2.11 -15.28
C GLU A 204 -47.03 2.05 -15.55
N SER A 205 -47.46 2.29 -16.80
CA SER A 205 -48.87 2.32 -17.18
C SER A 205 -49.38 0.96 -17.68
N ALA A 206 -48.60 0.29 -18.51
CA ALA A 206 -48.99 -0.90 -19.28
C ALA A 206 -48.23 -2.19 -18.90
N GLY A 207 -47.21 -2.12 -18.05
CA GLY A 207 -46.40 -3.28 -17.65
C GLY A 207 -47.10 -4.24 -16.68
N ALA A 208 -46.41 -5.35 -16.39
CA ALA A 208 -46.84 -6.30 -15.37
C ALA A 208 -46.87 -5.65 -13.97
N PRO A 209 -47.69 -6.13 -13.00
CA PRO A 209 -47.79 -5.52 -11.67
C PRO A 209 -46.44 -5.36 -10.94
N ASN A 210 -45.53 -6.32 -11.14
CA ASN A 210 -44.18 -6.28 -10.57
C ASN A 210 -43.32 -5.20 -11.24
N GLU A 211 -43.33 -5.13 -12.57
CA GLU A 211 -42.57 -4.16 -13.37
C GLU A 211 -43.04 -2.72 -13.14
N LYS A 212 -44.35 -2.53 -12.98
CA LYS A 212 -44.95 -1.23 -12.63
C LYS A 212 -44.37 -0.67 -11.34
N THR A 213 -44.24 -1.52 -10.32
CA THR A 213 -43.67 -1.13 -9.02
C THR A 213 -42.19 -0.76 -9.16
N TYR A 214 -41.43 -1.51 -9.94
CA TYR A 214 -40.02 -1.24 -10.22
C TYR A 214 -39.81 0.06 -11.00
N ALA A 215 -40.58 0.27 -12.07
CA ALA A 215 -40.53 1.50 -12.87
C ALA A 215 -40.84 2.74 -12.03
N LYS A 216 -41.90 2.68 -11.20
CA LYS A 216 -42.28 3.78 -10.30
C LYS A 216 -41.19 4.12 -9.28
N ALA A 217 -40.46 3.13 -8.78
CA ALA A 217 -39.38 3.33 -7.82
C ALA A 217 -38.12 3.95 -8.46
N ILE A 218 -37.78 3.55 -9.69
CA ILE A 218 -36.58 4.02 -10.41
C ILE A 218 -36.77 5.43 -11.00
N ARG A 219 -38.00 5.77 -11.44
CA ARG A 219 -38.33 7.04 -12.12
C ARG A 219 -37.71 8.30 -11.49
N PRO A 220 -37.88 8.58 -10.18
CA PRO A 220 -37.35 9.81 -9.58
C PRO A 220 -35.81 9.89 -9.57
N VAL A 221 -35.13 8.74 -9.60
CA VAL A 221 -33.66 8.69 -9.64
C VAL A 221 -33.17 8.92 -11.08
N ARG A 222 -33.89 8.35 -12.06
CA ARG A 222 -33.62 8.51 -13.49
C ARG A 222 -33.97 9.91 -14.03
N GLU A 223 -34.91 10.61 -13.40
CA GLU A 223 -35.22 12.01 -13.73
C GLU A 223 -33.98 12.91 -13.58
N LYS A 224 -33.11 12.62 -12.60
CA LYS A 224 -31.81 13.28 -12.39
C LYS A 224 -30.68 12.51 -13.10
N GLY A 225 -30.81 12.33 -14.41
CA GLY A 225 -29.92 11.52 -15.26
C GLY A 225 -28.43 11.82 -15.06
N ASN A 226 -28.03 13.08 -15.23
CA ASN A 226 -26.64 13.52 -15.09
C ASN A 226 -26.05 13.26 -13.69
N LEU A 227 -26.83 13.47 -12.62
CA LEU A 227 -26.40 13.19 -11.25
C LEU A 227 -26.23 11.68 -11.01
N LEU A 228 -27.16 10.87 -11.52
CA LEU A 228 -27.09 9.42 -11.44
C LEU A 228 -25.89 8.88 -12.22
N LEU A 229 -25.69 9.34 -13.46
CA LEU A 229 -24.56 8.98 -14.31
C LEU A 229 -23.23 9.30 -13.60
N CYS A 230 -23.08 10.52 -13.11
CA CYS A 230 -21.88 10.96 -12.39
C CYS A 230 -21.63 10.11 -11.14
N THR A 231 -22.67 9.83 -10.36
CA THR A 231 -22.59 8.97 -9.16
C THR A 231 -22.11 7.55 -9.51
N LEU A 232 -22.71 6.92 -10.52
CA LEU A 232 -22.37 5.55 -10.91
C LEU A 232 -20.95 5.45 -11.50
N LEU A 233 -20.54 6.43 -12.30
CA LEU A 233 -19.18 6.51 -12.84
C LEU A 233 -18.13 6.73 -11.75
N LEU A 234 -18.36 7.70 -10.84
CA LEU A 234 -17.47 7.95 -9.71
C LEU A 234 -17.39 6.74 -8.78
N GLY A 235 -18.53 6.09 -8.51
CA GLY A 235 -18.58 4.85 -7.73
C GLY A 235 -17.77 3.73 -8.37
N ASN A 236 -17.91 3.53 -9.69
CA ASN A 236 -17.14 2.51 -10.42
C ASN A 236 -15.64 2.77 -10.33
N VAL A 237 -15.19 4.00 -10.61
CA VAL A 237 -13.77 4.38 -10.52
C VAL A 237 -13.23 4.21 -9.09
N LEU A 238 -13.99 4.64 -8.09
CA LEU A 238 -13.61 4.52 -6.68
C LEU A 238 -13.45 3.06 -6.25
N VAL A 239 -14.40 2.19 -6.63
CA VAL A 239 -14.35 0.76 -6.31
C VAL A 239 -13.20 0.07 -7.04
N ASN A 240 -13.00 0.35 -8.33
CA ASN A 240 -11.94 -0.27 -9.14
C ASN A 240 -10.54 0.13 -8.65
N THR A 241 -10.36 1.39 -8.28
CA THR A 241 -9.09 1.88 -7.70
C THR A 241 -8.84 1.29 -6.31
N SER A 242 -9.86 1.27 -5.45
CA SER A 242 -9.76 0.63 -4.12
C SER A 242 -9.42 -0.85 -4.22
N LEU A 243 -10.04 -1.57 -5.16
CA LEU A 243 -9.77 -2.99 -5.40
C LEU A 243 -8.33 -3.22 -5.86
N THR A 244 -7.81 -2.39 -6.76
CA THR A 244 -6.42 -2.49 -7.23
C THR A 244 -5.42 -2.25 -6.09
N ILE A 245 -5.66 -1.27 -5.23
CA ILE A 245 -4.82 -0.99 -4.06
C ILE A 245 -4.85 -2.16 -3.07
N LEU A 246 -6.02 -2.75 -2.83
CA LEU A 246 -6.13 -3.93 -1.96
C LEU A 246 -5.41 -5.16 -2.56
N MET A 247 -5.49 -5.33 -3.87
CA MET A 247 -4.78 -6.40 -4.57
C MET A 247 -3.25 -6.22 -4.52
N ASP A 248 -2.78 -4.98 -4.56
CA ASP A 248 -1.36 -4.63 -4.41
C ASP A 248 -0.83 -5.02 -3.02
N ASN A 249 -1.57 -4.64 -1.98
CA ASN A 249 -1.24 -5.01 -0.61
C ASN A 249 -1.23 -6.53 -0.36
N LEU A 250 -2.05 -7.30 -1.09
CA LEU A 250 -2.08 -8.76 -0.99
C LEU A 250 -0.94 -9.45 -1.74
N THR A 251 -0.60 -8.94 -2.92
CA THR A 251 0.34 -9.59 -3.83
C THR A 251 1.79 -9.23 -3.48
N GLY A 252 2.02 -8.09 -2.83
CA GLY A 252 3.36 -7.60 -2.49
C GLY A 252 4.22 -7.23 -3.70
N SER A 253 3.65 -7.31 -4.91
CA SER A 253 4.29 -7.01 -6.18
C SER A 253 3.32 -6.23 -7.05
N GLY A 254 3.57 -4.93 -7.19
CA GLY A 254 2.68 -4.01 -7.91
C GLY A 254 2.41 -4.39 -9.36
N LEU A 255 3.35 -5.05 -10.04
CA LEU A 255 3.14 -5.47 -11.42
C LEU A 255 2.08 -6.58 -11.52
N TYR A 256 2.19 -7.63 -10.69
CA TYR A 256 1.22 -8.72 -10.69
C TYR A 256 -0.14 -8.27 -10.17
N ALA A 257 -0.16 -7.35 -9.20
CA ALA A 257 -1.39 -6.76 -8.69
C ALA A 257 -2.16 -5.99 -9.77
N VAL A 258 -1.49 -5.16 -10.56
CA VAL A 258 -2.12 -4.38 -11.65
C VAL A 258 -2.65 -5.29 -12.75
N ILE A 259 -1.86 -6.29 -13.19
CA ILE A 259 -2.30 -7.21 -14.25
C ILE A 259 -3.49 -8.05 -13.75
N GLY A 260 -3.38 -8.60 -12.54
CA GLY A 260 -4.42 -9.43 -11.94
C GLY A 260 -5.70 -8.64 -11.67
N SER A 261 -5.61 -7.43 -11.12
CA SER A 261 -6.77 -6.58 -10.86
C SER A 261 -7.45 -6.15 -12.17
N THR A 262 -6.68 -5.79 -13.19
CA THR A 262 -7.23 -5.37 -14.50
C THR A 262 -8.04 -6.50 -15.14
N ILE A 263 -7.46 -7.69 -15.26
CA ILE A 263 -8.16 -8.85 -15.84
C ILE A 263 -9.38 -9.22 -15.00
N GLY A 264 -9.24 -9.22 -13.67
CA GLY A 264 -10.33 -9.50 -12.76
C GLY A 264 -11.48 -8.50 -12.89
N ILE A 265 -11.18 -7.21 -12.88
CA ILE A 265 -12.18 -6.13 -12.96
C ILE A 265 -12.88 -6.19 -14.32
N THR A 266 -12.14 -6.31 -15.42
CA THR A 266 -12.73 -6.34 -16.76
C THR A 266 -13.67 -7.54 -16.93
N LEU A 267 -13.27 -8.73 -16.51
CA LEU A 267 -14.10 -9.93 -16.70
C LEU A 267 -15.25 -10.02 -15.70
N PHE A 268 -14.95 -9.91 -14.41
CA PHE A 268 -15.92 -10.14 -13.33
C PHE A 268 -16.63 -8.87 -12.85
N GLY A 269 -15.98 -7.71 -12.95
CA GLY A 269 -16.51 -6.40 -12.53
C GLY A 269 -17.16 -5.58 -13.64
N GLU A 270 -16.97 -5.92 -14.92
CA GLU A 270 -17.56 -5.14 -16.01
C GLU A 270 -18.33 -6.02 -16.99
N ILE A 271 -17.66 -6.92 -17.73
CA ILE A 271 -18.28 -7.64 -18.85
C ILE A 271 -19.42 -8.55 -18.39
N MET A 272 -19.20 -9.42 -17.40
CA MET A 272 -20.22 -10.35 -16.92
C MET A 272 -21.44 -9.61 -16.31
N PRO A 273 -21.26 -8.65 -15.38
CA PRO A 273 -22.39 -7.93 -14.79
C PRO A 273 -23.13 -7.04 -15.78
N GLN A 274 -22.44 -6.39 -16.72
CA GLN A 274 -23.07 -5.60 -17.78
C GLN A 274 -23.96 -6.46 -18.69
N ALA A 275 -23.50 -7.66 -19.07
CA ALA A 275 -24.30 -8.58 -19.88
C ALA A 275 -25.60 -9.00 -19.16
N VAL A 276 -25.55 -9.21 -17.85
CA VAL A 276 -26.73 -9.55 -17.04
C VAL A 276 -27.65 -8.33 -16.87
N CYS A 277 -27.10 -7.16 -16.57
CA CYS A 277 -27.85 -5.91 -16.40
C CYS A 277 -28.48 -5.41 -17.70
N SER A 278 -27.89 -5.71 -18.86
CA SER A 278 -28.49 -5.42 -20.16
C SER A 278 -29.81 -6.18 -20.37
N ARG A 279 -29.96 -7.39 -19.83
CA ARG A 279 -31.20 -8.19 -19.95
C ARG A 279 -32.19 -7.95 -18.82
N HIS A 280 -31.73 -7.70 -17.60
CA HIS A 280 -32.58 -7.60 -16.40
C HIS A 280 -32.44 -6.24 -15.68
N GLY A 281 -32.10 -5.18 -16.41
CA GLY A 281 -31.76 -3.86 -15.87
C GLY A 281 -32.86 -3.27 -14.98
N LEU A 282 -34.13 -3.39 -15.37
CA LEU A 282 -35.26 -2.87 -14.59
C LEU A 282 -35.37 -3.56 -13.22
N ALA A 283 -35.28 -4.89 -13.18
CA ALA A 283 -35.42 -5.66 -11.95
C ALA A 283 -34.21 -5.46 -11.02
N ILE A 284 -32.99 -5.49 -11.58
CA ILE A 284 -31.75 -5.31 -10.81
C ILE A 284 -31.65 -3.88 -10.29
N GLY A 285 -31.94 -2.88 -11.12
CA GLY A 285 -31.93 -1.47 -10.74
C GLY A 285 -32.95 -1.16 -9.63
N ALA A 286 -34.14 -1.76 -9.67
CA ALA A 286 -35.15 -1.54 -8.64
C ALA A 286 -34.75 -2.19 -7.31
N ARG A 287 -34.18 -3.40 -7.35
CA ARG A 287 -33.73 -4.12 -6.14
C ARG A 287 -32.52 -3.43 -5.49
N THR A 288 -31.65 -2.84 -6.29
CA THR A 288 -30.44 -2.15 -5.82
C THR A 288 -30.62 -0.64 -5.62
N LEU A 289 -31.84 -0.13 -5.81
CA LEU A 289 -32.17 1.28 -5.67
C LEU A 289 -31.76 1.87 -4.31
N TRP A 290 -31.91 1.11 -3.23
CA TRP A 290 -31.48 1.56 -1.89
C TRP A 290 -29.96 1.78 -1.83
N LEU A 291 -29.19 0.87 -2.43
CA LEU A 291 -27.74 0.98 -2.51
C LEU A 291 -27.33 2.16 -3.40
N THR A 292 -27.95 2.31 -4.57
CA THR A 292 -27.68 3.45 -5.48
C THR A 292 -27.96 4.79 -4.80
N LYS A 293 -29.05 4.90 -4.02
CA LYS A 293 -29.37 6.12 -3.25
C LYS A 293 -28.36 6.38 -2.13
N LEU A 294 -27.90 5.34 -1.43
CA LEU A 294 -26.84 5.47 -0.42
C LEU A 294 -25.56 6.02 -1.04
N PHE A 295 -25.12 5.44 -2.17
CA PHE A 295 -23.93 5.94 -2.87
C PHE A 295 -24.13 7.34 -3.41
N MET A 296 -25.30 7.65 -3.99
CA MET A 296 -25.63 9.00 -4.44
C MET A 296 -25.57 10.03 -3.31
N LEU A 297 -25.95 9.66 -2.08
CA LEU A 297 -25.82 10.52 -0.90
C LEU A 297 -24.34 10.72 -0.50
N ILE A 298 -23.56 9.64 -0.48
CA ILE A 298 -22.12 9.68 -0.11
C ILE A 298 -21.30 10.47 -1.14
N THR A 299 -21.55 10.23 -2.43
CA THR A 299 -20.84 10.92 -3.51
C THR A 299 -21.43 12.29 -3.80
N PHE A 300 -22.59 12.65 -3.25
CA PHE A 300 -23.26 13.94 -3.45
C PHE A 300 -22.33 15.17 -3.40
N PRO A 301 -21.45 15.36 -2.40
CA PRO A 301 -20.57 16.54 -2.34
C PRO A 301 -19.65 16.70 -3.55
N VAL A 302 -19.30 15.60 -4.22
CA VAL A 302 -18.42 15.60 -5.41
C VAL A 302 -19.24 15.48 -6.69
N ALA A 303 -20.27 14.63 -6.70
CA ALA A 303 -21.10 14.36 -7.85
C ALA A 303 -21.98 15.55 -8.24
N PHE A 304 -22.46 16.34 -7.27
CA PHE A 304 -23.30 17.51 -7.52
C PHE A 304 -22.59 18.63 -8.32
N PRO A 305 -21.38 19.11 -7.93
CA PRO A 305 -20.70 20.13 -8.73
C PRO A 305 -20.33 19.60 -10.12
N VAL A 306 -19.93 18.32 -10.23
CA VAL A 306 -19.61 17.71 -11.53
C VAL A 306 -20.87 17.61 -12.40
N SER A 307 -22.00 17.15 -11.85
CA SER A 307 -23.26 17.08 -12.59
C SER A 307 -23.75 18.46 -13.00
N PHE A 308 -23.60 19.48 -12.14
CA PHE A 308 -23.98 20.86 -12.46
C PHE A 308 -23.14 21.45 -13.60
N VAL A 309 -21.82 21.17 -13.62
CA VAL A 309 -20.95 21.55 -14.74
C VAL A 309 -21.38 20.83 -16.01
N LEU A 310 -21.72 19.54 -15.90
CA LEU A 310 -22.20 18.74 -17.03
C LEU A 310 -23.54 19.26 -17.57
N ASP A 311 -24.48 19.59 -16.70
CA ASP A 311 -25.77 20.22 -17.04
C ASP A 311 -25.55 21.57 -17.76
N LYS A 312 -24.52 22.33 -17.39
CA LYS A 312 -24.19 23.62 -17.99
C LYS A 312 -23.49 23.51 -19.35
N ILE A 313 -22.67 22.48 -19.55
CA ILE A 313 -21.92 22.27 -20.80
C ILE A 313 -22.75 21.50 -21.84
N LEU A 314 -23.39 20.40 -21.43
CA LEU A 314 -24.17 19.55 -22.33
C LEU A 314 -25.65 19.98 -22.44
N GLY A 315 -26.11 20.89 -21.57
CA GLY A 315 -27.54 21.17 -21.37
C GLY A 315 -28.17 20.12 -20.45
N GLU A 316 -29.38 20.40 -19.93
CA GLU A 316 -30.17 19.38 -19.21
C GLU A 316 -30.21 18.12 -20.08
N GLU A 317 -29.75 16.98 -19.57
CA GLU A 317 -29.81 15.70 -20.28
C GLU A 317 -31.24 15.44 -20.75
N MET A 318 -31.47 15.75 -22.03
CA MET A 318 -32.12 14.98 -23.07
C MET A 318 -32.93 13.81 -22.52
N GLY A 319 -33.98 14.12 -21.76
CA GLY A 319 -35.10 13.21 -21.61
C GLY A 319 -35.82 13.19 -22.94
N GLN A 320 -35.29 12.48 -23.94
CA GLN A 320 -36.04 12.07 -25.12
C GLN A 320 -37.00 13.16 -25.63
N VAL A 321 -36.51 14.38 -25.90
CA VAL A 321 -37.15 15.15 -26.95
C VAL A 321 -36.68 14.44 -28.21
N TYR A 322 -37.40 13.36 -28.57
CA TYR A 322 -37.60 13.07 -29.97
C TYR A 322 -38.08 14.39 -30.55
N SER A 323 -37.17 15.15 -31.16
CA SER A 323 -37.56 16.15 -32.14
C SER A 323 -38.58 15.44 -33.01
N ARG A 324 -39.72 16.08 -33.28
CA ARG A 324 -40.79 15.46 -34.09
C ARG A 324 -40.26 14.84 -35.39
N GLU A 325 -39.10 15.30 -35.85
CA GLU A 325 -38.28 14.72 -36.90
C GLU A 325 -37.91 13.23 -36.72
N LYS A 326 -37.35 12.80 -35.57
CA LYS A 326 -36.97 11.37 -35.38
C LYS A 326 -38.21 10.46 -35.26
N LEU A 327 -39.33 10.97 -34.73
CA LEU A 327 -40.59 10.20 -34.63
C LEU A 327 -41.26 10.12 -36.00
N GLY A 328 -41.17 11.19 -36.81
CA GLY A 328 -41.60 11.20 -38.20
C GLY A 328 -40.78 10.25 -39.10
N VAL A 329 -39.49 10.09 -38.83
CA VAL A 329 -38.62 9.13 -39.55
C VAL A 329 -38.98 7.68 -39.21
N LEU A 330 -39.19 7.34 -37.93
CA LEU A 330 -39.60 5.99 -37.53
C LEU A 330 -41.00 5.60 -38.05
N ILE A 331 -41.95 6.54 -38.06
CA ILE A 331 -43.30 6.29 -38.63
C ILE A 331 -43.23 6.15 -40.14
N ARG A 332 -42.38 6.93 -40.85
CA ARG A 332 -42.19 6.78 -42.30
C ARG A 332 -41.60 5.43 -42.68
N GLU A 333 -40.64 4.92 -41.92
CA GLU A 333 -40.06 3.59 -42.15
C GLU A 333 -41.12 2.48 -41.99
N GLN A 334 -41.95 2.55 -40.94
CA GLN A 334 -43.03 1.57 -40.72
C GLN A 334 -44.21 1.67 -41.70
N VAL A 335 -44.44 2.84 -42.30
CA VAL A 335 -45.51 3.05 -43.31
C VAL A 335 -45.02 2.73 -44.73
N SER A 336 -43.71 2.57 -44.93
CA SER A 336 -43.11 2.24 -46.24
C SER A 336 -42.88 0.74 -46.48
N GLN A 337 -43.19 -0.12 -45.51
CA GLN A 337 -43.29 -1.58 -45.65
C GLN A 337 -44.76 -2.02 -45.71
#